data_AF-A0A5C6RGM6-F1
#
_entry.id   AF-A0A5C6RGM6-F1
#
_cell.length_a   1.000
_cell.length_b   1.000
_cell.length_c   1.000
_cell.angle_alpha   90.00
_cell.angle_beta   90.00
_cell.angle_gamma   90.00
#
_symmetry.space_group_name_H-M   'P 1'
#
loop_
_entity.id
_entity.type
_entity.pdbx_description
1 polymer ?
#
loop_
_entity_poly.entity_id
_entity_poly.type
_entity_poly.pdbx_seq_one_letter_code
_entity_poly.pdbx_strand_id
1 'polypeptide(L)'
;MKSLFKITFTVLVLGMFFYSCEKNDLSLQEQLPNTNSNEEEVLNAPFFQNEKTFDLLKPISKKWYEKHGKIRLRTDPEEVEKTKYFVQQLNSWSEGRYTDEIVEKWGYPFWDGHIIYHDSEDGDFIVSVPVFKNNSTEINAILLYSETENQGAASFALISREKMISIASDPENPSFHFFTQLFKDYDIDLFDKENEDYDSWSALNITEIDCYTTLSCLSDGVNDYCYAVCSSGCTNDLISSGVADTPLELSWLRGNCSWANAIDNFLEDNGTTTVYMEAAQSFLDIGMAEGLNFVEFKNLVSAIEDFLEDADNQSNIENLFEYFQTNGLNPFLLNGFDIDYEAILPDVNLAPGNWVNFNGPDYFGLTNVIRNELISLYPNQEDDINNFWACRVLGYAHENAVLNSLGEPLGQINLPGLNRIPDGYTTQPLYDIFIYDQPVIIEIKGVFSGSSFDYSAQTGQFTDYRNWIQNNAHKSSTTVQHGLYMILPANVSLASNIASSCSSQNIPLYYSGVEHRMDEPHQFRVKRPELLNLLNLDYSDHMFAFLGPLFFKWALEENMERNFDYDEVTIDFAAEAETFEEQYLIGNEIPSCPDDE
;
A
#
# COMPACT_ATOMS: atom_id res chain seq x y z
N MET A 1 26.84 -50.25 1.97
CA MET A 1 27.49 -49.51 3.07
C MET A 1 27.22 -48.03 2.80
N LYS A 2 26.11 -47.37 3.14
CA LYS A 2 25.34 -47.19 4.41
C LYS A 2 26.16 -46.61 5.56
N SER A 3 26.19 -45.27 5.63
CA SER A 3 26.56 -44.38 6.76
C SER A 3 25.84 -43.04 6.45
N LEU A 4 24.63 -42.72 6.90
CA LEU A 4 24.13 -42.47 8.27
C LEU A 4 24.88 -41.33 8.98
N PHE A 5 24.56 -40.09 8.59
CA PHE A 5 24.73 -38.91 9.44
C PHE A 5 23.35 -38.52 9.99
N LYS A 6 23.20 -38.72 11.31
CA LYS A 6 22.12 -38.18 12.13
C LYS A 6 22.48 -36.73 12.45
N ILE A 7 21.61 -35.78 12.13
CA ILE A 7 21.56 -34.49 12.81
C ILE A 7 20.27 -34.49 13.63
N THR A 8 20.47 -34.41 14.94
CA THR A 8 19.44 -34.34 15.97
C THR A 8 19.11 -32.86 16.14
N PHE A 9 17.92 -32.42 15.73
CA PHE A 9 17.43 -31.10 16.10
C PHE A 9 16.57 -31.25 17.36
N THR A 10 17.09 -30.72 18.45
CA THR A 10 16.46 -30.71 19.77
C THR A 10 15.30 -29.71 19.74
N VAL A 11 14.08 -30.24 19.76
CA VAL A 11 12.85 -29.51 20.04
C VAL A 11 12.91 -29.03 21.50
N LEU A 12 12.89 -27.72 21.71
CA LEU A 12 12.73 -27.10 23.02
C LEU A 12 11.30 -26.58 23.13
N VAL A 13 10.44 -27.47 23.61
CA VAL A 13 9.07 -27.20 24.06
C VAL A 13 9.12 -26.78 25.53
N LEU A 14 8.54 -25.63 25.83
CA LEU A 14 8.00 -25.17 27.12
C LEU A 14 6.93 -24.13 26.71
N GLY A 15 5.63 -24.41 26.70
CA GLY A 15 4.75 -24.77 27.83
C GLY A 15 4.37 -23.46 28.57
N MET A 16 3.12 -23.04 28.79
CA MET A 16 1.77 -23.65 28.88
C MET A 16 0.76 -22.49 28.63
N PHE A 17 -0.46 -22.68 28.14
CA PHE A 17 -1.59 -23.24 28.89
C PHE A 17 -2.65 -23.86 27.97
N PHE A 18 -3.04 -25.08 28.30
CA PHE A 18 -4.32 -25.68 27.94
C PHE A 18 -5.41 -25.16 28.89
N TYR A 19 -6.54 -24.71 28.36
CA TYR A 19 -7.87 -24.79 29.00
C TYR A 19 -8.85 -25.16 27.89
N SER A 20 -9.21 -26.44 27.79
CA SER A 20 -10.47 -27.01 28.31
C SER A 20 -11.66 -26.71 27.40
N CYS A 21 -11.99 -27.72 26.60
CA CYS A 21 -13.24 -27.86 25.89
C CYS A 21 -14.37 -28.07 26.91
N GLU A 22 -15.18 -27.03 27.13
CA GLU A 22 -16.51 -27.16 27.74
C GLU A 22 -17.52 -26.50 26.80
N LYS A 23 -18.50 -27.30 26.36
CA LYS A 23 -19.76 -26.83 25.80
C LYS A 23 -20.36 -25.80 26.76
N ASN A 24 -20.39 -24.53 26.37
CA ASN A 24 -21.26 -23.54 27.00
C ASN A 24 -22.21 -23.00 25.93
N ASP A 25 -23.50 -23.15 26.22
CA ASP A 25 -24.59 -22.46 25.57
C ASP A 25 -24.26 -20.96 25.46
N LEU A 26 -24.17 -20.46 24.22
CA LEU A 26 -24.07 -19.03 23.92
C LEU A 26 -25.42 -18.38 24.20
N SER A 27 -25.63 -17.97 25.45
CA SER A 27 -26.55 -16.89 25.76
C SER A 27 -25.81 -15.57 25.53
N LEU A 28 -26.08 -14.92 24.41
CA LEU A 28 -25.76 -13.52 24.14
C LEU A 28 -26.48 -12.63 25.16
N GLN A 29 -25.81 -12.27 26.26
CA GLN A 29 -26.14 -11.10 27.06
C GLN A 29 -24.87 -10.41 27.54
N GLU A 30 -24.68 -9.20 27.02
CA GLU A 30 -24.00 -8.03 27.60
C GLU A 30 -22.64 -8.24 28.28
N GLN A 31 -21.57 -8.00 27.52
CA GLN A 31 -20.42 -7.23 28.03
C GLN A 31 -19.99 -6.20 26.98
N LEU A 32 -20.58 -5.01 27.06
CA LEU A 32 -20.09 -3.79 26.40
C LEU A 32 -18.65 -3.52 26.89
N PRO A 33 -17.65 -3.39 26.00
CA PRO A 33 -16.33 -2.91 26.38
C PRO A 33 -16.43 -1.47 26.86
N ASN A 34 -15.76 -1.14 27.96
CA ASN A 34 -15.73 0.19 28.54
C ASN A 34 -14.56 0.98 27.93
N THR A 35 -14.82 1.75 26.86
CA THR A 35 -13.83 2.60 26.16
C THR A 35 -13.99 4.08 26.57
N ASN A 36 -13.30 4.48 27.64
CA ASN A 36 -13.26 5.87 28.10
C ASN A 36 -12.42 6.77 27.14
N SER A 37 -12.95 7.97 26.89
CA SER A 37 -12.39 9.22 26.32
C SER A 37 -12.43 9.52 24.82
N ASN A 38 -12.63 8.57 23.90
CA ASN A 38 -12.81 8.89 22.46
C ASN A 38 -14.28 8.84 21.98
N GLU A 39 -15.18 8.20 22.73
CA GLU A 39 -16.59 8.06 22.33
C GLU A 39 -17.30 9.42 22.18
N GLU A 40 -16.99 10.40 23.03
CA GLU A 40 -17.68 11.70 23.02
C GLU A 40 -17.27 12.58 21.82
N GLU A 41 -16.05 12.46 21.27
CA GLU A 41 -15.64 13.15 20.04
C GLU A 41 -16.25 12.48 18.79
N VAL A 42 -16.28 11.14 18.74
CA VAL A 42 -16.90 10.37 17.65
C VAL A 42 -18.42 10.61 17.60
N LEU A 43 -19.10 10.63 18.75
CA LEU A 43 -20.53 10.96 18.87
C LEU A 43 -20.86 12.40 18.43
N ASN A 44 -19.87 13.29 18.44
CA ASN A 44 -20.04 14.69 18.06
C ASN A 44 -19.64 15.02 16.62
N ALA A 45 -19.17 14.03 15.86
CA ALA A 45 -18.80 14.19 14.46
C ALA A 45 -20.02 14.59 13.60
N PRO A 46 -19.88 15.50 12.63
CA PRO A 46 -20.97 15.92 11.74
C PRO A 46 -21.67 14.76 11.02
N PHE A 47 -20.98 13.65 10.81
CA PHE A 47 -21.49 12.43 10.19
C PHE A 47 -22.70 11.85 10.92
N PHE A 48 -22.70 11.87 12.27
CA PHE A 48 -23.75 11.24 13.09
C PHE A 48 -24.83 12.23 13.59
N GLN A 49 -24.62 13.54 13.37
CA GLN A 49 -25.46 14.60 13.93
C GLN A 49 -26.48 15.14 12.92
N ASN A 50 -27.74 14.71 13.06
CA ASN A 50 -28.85 15.12 12.18
C ASN A 50 -28.92 16.65 11.97
N GLU A 51 -28.73 17.47 13.01
CA GLU A 51 -28.78 18.94 12.88
C GLU A 51 -27.66 19.51 11.99
N LYS A 52 -26.43 19.00 12.12
CA LYS A 52 -25.30 19.43 11.29
C LYS A 52 -25.44 18.92 9.86
N THR A 53 -25.85 17.66 9.69
CA THR A 53 -26.16 17.10 8.36
C THR A 53 -27.32 17.83 7.71
N PHE A 54 -28.35 18.22 8.48
CA PHE A 54 -29.49 19.00 8.00
C PHE A 54 -29.07 20.38 7.50
N ASP A 55 -28.18 21.08 8.20
CA ASP A 55 -27.67 22.37 7.71
C ASP A 55 -26.81 22.22 6.44
N LEU A 56 -26.09 21.10 6.30
CA LEU A 56 -25.36 20.75 5.07
C LEU A 56 -26.29 20.37 3.90
N LEU A 57 -27.48 19.82 4.17
CA LEU A 57 -28.43 19.27 3.18
C LEU A 57 -29.75 20.06 3.07
N LYS A 58 -29.77 21.27 3.64
CA LYS A 58 -30.96 22.08 3.97
C LYS A 58 -32.03 22.22 2.88
N PRO A 59 -31.72 22.43 1.58
CA PRO A 59 -32.74 22.57 0.55
C PRO A 59 -33.56 21.29 0.35
N ILE A 60 -32.90 20.13 0.42
CA ILE A 60 -33.50 18.81 0.15
C ILE A 60 -34.25 18.34 1.39
N SER A 61 -33.65 18.46 2.58
CA SER A 61 -34.32 18.09 3.83
C SER A 61 -35.62 18.89 4.03
N LYS A 62 -35.65 20.17 3.62
CA LYS A 62 -36.88 20.97 3.65
C LYS A 62 -37.96 20.40 2.71
N LYS A 63 -37.61 20.05 1.48
CA LYS A 63 -38.53 19.45 0.50
C LYS A 63 -39.10 18.12 0.99
N TRP A 64 -38.25 17.27 1.59
CA TRP A 64 -38.65 16.03 2.24
C TRP A 64 -39.70 16.26 3.33
N TYR A 65 -39.41 17.19 4.26
CA TYR A 65 -40.34 17.54 5.34
C TYR A 65 -41.64 18.18 4.85
N GLU A 66 -41.62 18.89 3.72
CA GLU A 66 -42.83 19.42 3.07
C GLU A 66 -43.68 18.31 2.42
N LYS A 67 -43.05 17.31 1.78
CA LYS A 67 -43.71 16.22 1.07
C LYS A 67 -44.34 15.18 2.02
N HIS A 68 -43.62 14.77 3.07
CA HIS A 68 -44.04 13.70 3.97
C HIS A 68 -44.54 14.18 5.34
N GLY A 69 -44.42 15.48 5.61
CA GLY A 69 -44.66 16.07 6.92
C GLY A 69 -43.64 15.61 7.97
N LYS A 70 -43.66 16.21 9.16
CA LYS A 70 -42.92 15.66 10.32
C LYS A 70 -43.50 14.35 10.86
N ILE A 71 -44.62 13.84 10.31
CA ILE A 71 -45.49 12.87 10.98
C ILE A 71 -45.39 11.45 10.40
N ARG A 72 -44.65 11.23 9.30
CA ARG A 72 -44.17 9.87 8.98
C ARG A 72 -43.06 9.38 9.93
N LEU A 73 -42.59 10.26 10.83
CA LEU A 73 -41.77 9.94 12.02
C LEU A 73 -42.59 9.15 13.07
N ARG A 74 -42.96 7.91 12.75
CA ARG A 74 -42.80 6.84 13.73
C ARG A 74 -41.53 6.08 13.33
N THR A 75 -40.43 6.82 13.41
CA THR A 75 -39.10 6.28 13.69
C THR A 75 -39.23 5.37 14.90
N ASP A 76 -38.77 4.14 14.82
CA ASP A 76 -38.18 3.51 15.99
C ASP A 76 -36.78 4.10 16.10
N PRO A 77 -36.55 5.14 16.94
CA PRO A 77 -35.24 5.80 17.00
C PRO A 77 -34.16 4.79 17.40
N GLU A 78 -34.55 3.75 18.11
CA GLU A 78 -33.68 2.66 18.54
C GLU A 78 -33.00 1.95 17.38
N GLU A 79 -33.71 1.66 16.28
CA GLU A 79 -33.14 0.94 15.13
C GLU A 79 -32.17 1.80 14.33
N VAL A 80 -32.47 3.09 14.14
CA VAL A 80 -31.55 4.03 13.50
C VAL A 80 -30.30 4.25 14.36
N GLU A 81 -30.46 4.33 15.68
CA GLU A 81 -29.32 4.44 16.59
C GLU A 81 -28.48 3.16 16.62
N LYS A 82 -29.07 1.96 16.44
CA LYS A 82 -28.31 0.72 16.20
C LYS A 82 -27.48 0.80 14.93
N THR A 83 -28.04 1.29 13.82
CA THR A 83 -27.29 1.50 12.56
C THR A 83 -26.14 2.47 12.76
N LYS A 84 -26.36 3.60 13.43
CA LYS A 84 -25.30 4.57 13.75
C LYS A 84 -24.21 3.94 14.61
N TYR A 85 -24.60 3.22 15.65
CA TYR A 85 -23.66 2.52 16.52
C TYR A 85 -22.79 1.55 15.73
N PHE A 86 -23.38 0.77 14.81
CA PHE A 86 -22.61 -0.13 13.95
C PHE A 86 -21.58 0.62 13.08
N VAL A 87 -21.99 1.72 12.43
CA VAL A 87 -21.07 2.55 11.64
C VAL A 87 -19.98 3.18 12.52
N GLN A 88 -20.27 3.52 13.78
CA GLN A 88 -19.25 3.97 14.73
C GLN A 88 -18.24 2.87 15.07
N GLN A 89 -18.69 1.62 15.21
CA GLN A 89 -17.79 0.49 15.41
C GLN A 89 -16.88 0.26 14.20
N LEU A 90 -17.44 0.28 12.97
CA LEU A 90 -16.65 0.25 11.72
C LEU A 90 -15.63 1.38 11.70
N ASN A 91 -16.07 2.60 12.03
CA ASN A 91 -15.21 3.76 12.03
C ASN A 91 -14.08 3.63 13.06
N SER A 92 -14.39 3.17 14.28
CA SER A 92 -13.40 2.96 15.32
C SER A 92 -12.39 1.86 14.97
N TRP A 93 -12.85 0.77 14.34
CA TRP A 93 -11.98 -0.29 13.82
C TRP A 93 -11.03 0.25 12.75
N SER A 94 -11.52 1.13 11.87
CA SER A 94 -10.74 1.79 10.82
C SER A 94 -9.96 3.04 11.27
N GLU A 95 -9.78 3.26 12.57
CA GLU A 95 -9.11 4.45 13.13
C GLU A 95 -9.67 5.80 12.64
N GLY A 96 -10.96 5.85 12.32
CA GLY A 96 -11.69 7.04 11.88
C GLY A 96 -11.85 7.19 10.36
N ARG A 97 -11.19 6.34 9.56
CA ARG A 97 -11.12 6.50 8.11
C ARG A 97 -12.42 6.15 7.38
N TYR A 98 -13.17 5.18 7.89
CA TYR A 98 -14.36 4.68 7.21
C TYR A 98 -15.40 5.79 6.96
N THR A 99 -15.67 6.66 7.94
CA THR A 99 -16.61 7.76 7.75
C THR A 99 -16.06 8.87 6.86
N ASP A 100 -14.75 9.14 6.93
CA ASP A 100 -14.11 10.17 6.12
C ASP A 100 -14.15 9.79 4.63
N GLU A 101 -13.84 8.53 4.32
CA GLU A 101 -13.95 7.94 2.97
C GLU A 101 -15.37 8.03 2.42
N ILE A 102 -16.39 7.67 3.22
CA ILE A 102 -17.79 7.81 2.81
C ILE A 102 -18.13 9.26 2.49
N VAL A 103 -17.70 10.21 3.32
CA VAL A 103 -17.97 11.64 3.15
C VAL A 103 -17.30 12.19 1.89
N GLU A 104 -16.04 11.83 1.68
CA GLU A 104 -15.27 12.26 0.53
C GLU A 104 -15.85 11.69 -0.78
N LYS A 105 -16.13 10.39 -0.82
CA LYS A 105 -16.62 9.70 -2.02
C LYS A 105 -18.09 9.98 -2.32
N TRP A 106 -18.96 9.86 -1.33
CA TRP A 106 -20.42 9.86 -1.54
C TRP A 106 -21.19 10.94 -0.77
N GLY A 107 -20.59 11.54 0.25
CA GLY A 107 -21.17 12.64 1.02
C GLY A 107 -21.75 12.19 2.36
N TYR A 108 -22.76 12.92 2.85
CA TYR A 108 -23.27 12.72 4.21
C TYR A 108 -24.54 11.87 4.24
N PRO A 109 -24.72 11.00 5.25
CA PRO A 109 -25.95 10.25 5.45
C PRO A 109 -27.09 11.16 5.87
N PHE A 110 -28.24 11.09 5.22
CA PHE A 110 -29.45 11.77 5.66
C PHE A 110 -30.26 10.86 6.59
N TRP A 111 -29.84 10.79 7.85
CA TRP A 111 -30.46 9.93 8.88
C TRP A 111 -31.97 10.15 9.05
N ASP A 112 -32.49 11.37 8.90
CA ASP A 112 -33.94 11.63 9.00
C ASP A 112 -34.74 11.10 7.78
N GLY A 113 -34.05 10.81 6.68
CA GLY A 113 -34.62 10.23 5.46
C GLY A 113 -34.52 8.72 5.40
N HIS A 114 -34.23 8.03 6.51
CA HIS A 114 -34.18 6.57 6.52
C HIS A 114 -35.55 5.94 6.18
N ILE A 115 -35.51 4.71 5.69
CA ILE A 115 -36.70 3.87 5.54
C ILE A 115 -36.48 2.61 6.39
N ILE A 116 -37.53 2.20 7.11
CA ILE A 116 -37.54 0.98 7.92
C ILE A 116 -38.55 0.01 7.34
N TYR A 117 -38.11 -1.22 7.12
CA TYR A 117 -38.96 -2.35 6.77
C TYR A 117 -38.96 -3.31 7.95
N HIS A 118 -40.14 -3.62 8.49
CA HIS A 118 -40.29 -4.66 9.50
C HIS A 118 -40.93 -5.88 8.85
N ASP A 119 -40.40 -7.06 9.14
CA ASP A 119 -41.16 -8.27 8.95
C ASP A 119 -42.15 -8.43 10.11
N SER A 120 -43.42 -8.51 9.76
CA SER A 120 -44.51 -8.51 10.73
C SER A 120 -44.62 -9.79 11.57
N GLU A 121 -43.92 -10.86 11.19
CA GLU A 121 -44.05 -12.17 11.85
C GLU A 121 -42.87 -12.53 12.78
N ASP A 122 -41.66 -12.04 12.51
CA ASP A 122 -40.42 -12.51 13.17
C ASP A 122 -39.56 -11.40 13.79
N GLY A 123 -40.05 -10.15 13.90
CA GLY A 123 -39.30 -9.05 14.56
C GLY A 123 -38.05 -8.57 13.81
N ASP A 124 -37.78 -9.16 12.64
CA ASP A 124 -36.71 -8.76 11.72
C ASP A 124 -36.96 -7.35 11.18
N PHE A 125 -35.89 -6.58 11.02
CA PHE A 125 -36.00 -5.26 10.43
C PHE A 125 -34.82 -4.92 9.51
N ILE A 126 -35.07 -4.01 8.57
CA ILE A 126 -34.07 -3.42 7.68
C ILE A 126 -34.18 -1.90 7.77
N VAL A 127 -33.08 -1.23 8.10
CA VAL A 127 -32.94 0.22 8.03
C VAL A 127 -32.08 0.56 6.81
N SER A 128 -32.63 1.34 5.88
CA SER A 128 -31.87 1.96 4.80
C SER A 128 -31.71 3.45 5.04
N VAL A 129 -30.53 4.02 4.78
CA VAL A 129 -30.22 5.44 4.95
C VAL A 129 -29.55 5.96 3.67
N PRO A 130 -30.10 7.00 3.02
CA PRO A 130 -29.51 7.55 1.82
C PRO A 130 -28.30 8.43 2.15
N VAL A 131 -27.28 8.39 1.31
CA VAL A 131 -26.05 9.18 1.40
C VAL A 131 -25.89 10.01 0.13
N PHE A 132 -25.61 11.31 0.29
CA PHE A 132 -25.42 12.21 -0.85
C PHE A 132 -24.58 13.44 -0.54
N LYS A 133 -23.95 14.00 -1.58
CA LYS A 133 -23.18 15.24 -1.51
C LYS A 133 -24.09 16.47 -1.48
N ASN A 134 -23.56 17.56 -0.94
CA ASN A 134 -24.25 18.85 -1.04
C ASN A 134 -24.39 19.26 -2.52
N ASN A 135 -25.59 19.69 -2.91
CA ASN A 135 -25.99 19.98 -4.29
C ASN A 135 -26.08 18.77 -5.24
N SER A 136 -26.03 17.53 -4.74
CA SER A 136 -26.40 16.38 -5.56
C SER A 136 -27.82 16.52 -6.10
N THR A 137 -28.07 15.91 -7.27
CA THR A 137 -29.41 15.85 -7.89
C THR A 137 -30.06 14.47 -7.75
N GLU A 138 -29.37 13.56 -7.08
CA GLU A 138 -29.73 12.16 -6.85
C GLU A 138 -28.92 11.63 -5.67
N ILE A 139 -29.30 10.49 -5.08
CA ILE A 139 -28.49 9.87 -4.04
C ILE A 139 -27.22 9.24 -4.62
N ASN A 140 -26.14 9.28 -3.85
CA ASN A 140 -24.83 8.74 -4.23
C ASN A 140 -24.63 7.31 -3.71
N ALA A 141 -25.12 7.00 -2.52
CA ALA A 141 -25.04 5.67 -1.92
C ALA A 141 -26.19 5.42 -0.93
N ILE A 142 -26.32 4.17 -0.48
CA ILE A 142 -27.27 3.72 0.53
C ILE A 142 -26.50 2.89 1.58
N LEU A 143 -26.62 3.30 2.84
CA LEU A 143 -26.24 2.46 3.98
C LEU A 143 -27.43 1.59 4.33
N LEU A 144 -27.19 0.30 4.50
CA LEU A 144 -28.21 -0.65 4.90
C LEU A 144 -27.74 -1.45 6.11
N TYR A 145 -28.61 -1.56 7.10
CA TYR A 145 -28.42 -2.41 8.26
C TYR A 145 -29.66 -3.27 8.43
N SER A 146 -29.47 -4.55 8.72
CA SER A 146 -30.57 -5.43 9.10
C SER A 146 -30.22 -6.22 10.36
N GLU A 147 -31.23 -6.60 11.12
CA GLU A 147 -31.08 -7.49 12.27
C GLU A 147 -32.21 -8.50 12.27
N THR A 148 -31.88 -9.74 12.63
CA THR A 148 -32.83 -10.85 12.66
C THR A 148 -33.09 -11.33 14.09
N GLU A 149 -34.37 -11.41 14.51
CA GLU A 149 -34.74 -11.72 15.90
C GLU A 149 -34.40 -13.17 16.25
N ASN A 150 -34.52 -14.08 15.27
CA ASN A 150 -34.31 -15.52 15.47
C ASN A 150 -32.82 -15.94 15.54
N GLN A 151 -31.87 -15.07 15.18
CA GLN A 151 -30.43 -15.37 15.21
C GLN A 151 -29.56 -14.29 15.87
N GLY A 152 -30.11 -13.13 16.23
CA GLY A 152 -29.33 -11.96 16.68
C GLY A 152 -28.27 -11.53 15.65
N ALA A 153 -28.47 -11.93 14.40
CA ALA A 153 -27.50 -11.80 13.34
C ALA A 153 -27.74 -10.49 12.62
N ALA A 154 -26.88 -9.50 12.88
CA ALA A 154 -26.88 -8.25 12.14
C ALA A 154 -26.18 -8.42 10.79
N SER A 155 -26.68 -7.75 9.75
CA SER A 155 -26.00 -7.55 8.47
C SER A 155 -25.81 -6.05 8.20
N PHE A 156 -24.75 -5.72 7.48
CA PHE A 156 -24.49 -4.36 7.04
C PHE A 156 -23.99 -4.33 5.59
N ALA A 157 -24.49 -3.38 4.81
CA ALA A 157 -24.04 -3.15 3.44
C ALA A 157 -23.97 -1.64 3.14
N LEU A 158 -22.95 -1.24 2.38
CA LEU A 158 -22.87 0.07 1.75
C LEU A 158 -22.86 -0.10 0.24
N ILE A 159 -23.93 0.33 -0.41
CA ILE A 159 -24.08 0.23 -1.86
C ILE A 159 -24.04 1.63 -2.48
N SER A 160 -23.03 1.91 -3.30
CA SER A 160 -22.93 3.15 -4.05
C SER A 160 -23.55 3.01 -5.43
N ARG A 161 -23.87 4.14 -6.07
CA ARG A 161 -24.35 4.15 -7.46
C ARG A 161 -23.29 3.62 -8.43
N GLU A 162 -22.01 3.89 -8.17
CA GLU A 162 -20.88 3.34 -8.94
C GLU A 162 -20.82 1.82 -8.83
N LYS A 163 -21.02 1.27 -7.62
CA LYS A 163 -21.16 -0.18 -7.44
C LYS A 163 -22.37 -0.75 -8.18
N MET A 164 -23.51 -0.06 -8.18
CA MET A 164 -24.68 -0.51 -8.96
C MET A 164 -24.37 -0.60 -10.46
N ILE A 165 -23.60 0.35 -11.01
CA ILE A 165 -23.15 0.32 -12.42
C ILE A 165 -22.19 -0.86 -12.66
N SER A 166 -21.25 -1.11 -11.74
CA SER A 166 -20.33 -2.25 -11.81
C SER A 166 -21.10 -3.58 -11.76
N ILE A 167 -22.01 -3.76 -10.81
CA ILE A 167 -22.87 -4.96 -10.71
C ILE A 167 -23.76 -5.11 -11.94
N ALA A 168 -24.28 -4.02 -12.53
CA ALA A 168 -25.06 -4.13 -13.76
C ALA A 168 -24.26 -4.74 -14.93
N SER A 169 -22.92 -4.66 -14.87
CA SER A 169 -22.01 -5.24 -15.85
C SER A 169 -21.62 -6.70 -15.52
N ASP A 170 -21.63 -7.06 -14.24
CA ASP A 170 -21.45 -8.43 -13.74
C ASP A 170 -22.46 -8.71 -12.60
N PRO A 171 -23.70 -9.16 -12.93
CA PRO A 171 -24.84 -9.15 -12.03
C PRO A 171 -24.83 -10.32 -11.04
N GLU A 172 -23.74 -10.46 -10.28
CA GLU A 172 -23.56 -11.44 -9.20
C GLU A 172 -23.93 -10.83 -7.85
N ASN A 173 -25.09 -10.18 -7.70
CA ASN A 173 -25.57 -9.69 -6.39
C ASN A 173 -27.05 -10.03 -6.18
N PRO A 174 -27.38 -10.92 -5.23
CA PRO A 174 -28.76 -11.36 -5.02
C PRO A 174 -29.70 -10.24 -4.54
N SER A 175 -29.15 -9.16 -3.98
CA SER A 175 -29.89 -7.97 -3.52
C SER A 175 -29.96 -6.85 -4.57
N PHE A 176 -29.46 -7.05 -5.80
CA PHE A 176 -29.35 -5.98 -6.79
C PHE A 176 -30.68 -5.28 -7.11
N HIS A 177 -31.75 -6.05 -7.36
CA HIS A 177 -33.06 -5.46 -7.64
C HIS A 177 -33.65 -4.73 -6.43
N PHE A 178 -33.43 -5.25 -5.22
CA PHE A 178 -33.81 -4.58 -3.99
C PHE A 178 -33.12 -3.22 -3.88
N PHE A 179 -31.81 -3.16 -4.15
CA PHE A 179 -31.07 -1.89 -4.17
C PHE A 179 -31.55 -0.96 -5.29
N THR A 180 -31.82 -1.48 -6.49
CA THR A 180 -32.37 -0.68 -7.61
C THR A 180 -33.67 0.01 -7.20
N GLN A 181 -34.56 -0.72 -6.52
CA GLN A 181 -35.82 -0.17 -6.03
C GLN A 181 -35.59 0.90 -4.95
N LEU A 182 -34.68 0.68 -3.99
CA LEU A 182 -34.36 1.71 -2.98
C LEU A 182 -33.75 2.97 -3.61
N PHE A 183 -32.85 2.83 -4.59
CA PHE A 183 -32.28 3.96 -5.31
C PHE A 183 -33.36 4.77 -6.03
N LYS A 184 -34.26 4.08 -6.72
CA LYS A 184 -35.42 4.67 -7.41
C LYS A 184 -36.32 5.42 -6.44
N ASP A 185 -36.68 4.78 -5.33
CA ASP A 185 -37.54 5.39 -4.32
C ASP A 185 -36.88 6.66 -3.79
N TYR A 186 -35.65 6.60 -3.27
CA TYR A 186 -34.97 7.79 -2.74
C TYR A 186 -34.81 8.93 -3.74
N ASP A 187 -34.51 8.65 -5.00
CA ASP A 187 -34.37 9.69 -6.02
C ASP A 187 -35.69 10.40 -6.33
N ILE A 188 -36.79 9.66 -6.43
CA ILE A 188 -38.12 10.24 -6.60
C ILE A 188 -38.50 11.05 -5.36
N ASP A 189 -38.16 10.54 -4.19
CA ASP A 189 -38.68 11.06 -2.94
C ASP A 189 -37.92 12.29 -2.42
N LEU A 190 -36.60 12.32 -2.59
CA LEU A 190 -35.73 13.43 -2.22
C LEU A 190 -35.55 14.44 -3.37
N PHE A 191 -35.48 13.97 -4.62
CA PHE A 191 -35.07 14.80 -5.75
C PHE A 191 -36.15 15.00 -6.82
N ASP A 192 -37.29 14.28 -6.76
CA ASP A 192 -38.27 14.14 -7.86
C ASP A 192 -37.59 13.71 -9.18
N LYS A 193 -36.56 12.87 -9.09
CA LYS A 193 -35.81 12.37 -10.25
C LYS A 193 -36.29 10.96 -10.60
N GLU A 194 -36.72 10.78 -11.85
CA GLU A 194 -36.87 9.46 -12.46
C GLU A 194 -35.67 9.24 -13.38
N ASN A 195 -34.94 8.14 -13.21
CA ASN A 195 -33.83 7.76 -14.06
C ASN A 195 -34.24 6.58 -14.95
N GLU A 196 -33.99 6.69 -16.26
CA GLU A 196 -34.23 5.61 -17.24
C GLU A 196 -33.37 4.36 -16.92
N ASP A 197 -32.23 4.55 -16.26
CA ASP A 197 -31.34 3.45 -15.85
C ASP A 197 -32.06 2.43 -14.95
N TYR A 198 -33.02 2.85 -14.12
CA TYR A 198 -33.72 1.96 -13.19
C TYR A 198 -34.54 0.89 -13.90
N ASP A 199 -35.18 1.24 -15.02
CA ASP A 199 -35.94 0.28 -15.81
C ASP A 199 -34.99 -0.73 -16.47
N SER A 200 -33.80 -0.28 -16.88
CA SER A 200 -32.77 -1.16 -17.43
C SER A 200 -32.19 -2.11 -16.38
N TRP A 201 -31.88 -1.61 -15.18
CA TRP A 201 -31.33 -2.39 -14.06
C TRP A 201 -32.36 -3.39 -13.52
N SER A 202 -33.63 -2.98 -13.41
CA SER A 202 -34.72 -3.87 -12.99
C SER A 202 -34.98 -5.02 -13.96
N ALA A 203 -34.55 -4.88 -15.22
CA ALA A 203 -34.71 -5.91 -16.26
C ALA A 203 -33.50 -6.86 -16.38
N LEU A 204 -32.42 -6.64 -15.62
CA LEU A 204 -31.25 -7.52 -15.65
C LEU A 204 -31.57 -8.87 -15.01
N ASN A 205 -31.03 -9.94 -15.57
CA ASN A 205 -31.07 -11.25 -14.92
C ASN A 205 -29.89 -11.35 -13.98
N ILE A 206 -30.16 -11.58 -12.70
CA ILE A 206 -29.13 -11.80 -11.68
C ILE A 206 -28.60 -13.21 -11.81
N THR A 207 -27.28 -13.34 -11.82
CA THR A 207 -26.60 -14.63 -11.66
C THR A 207 -26.80 -15.06 -10.22
N GLU A 208 -27.55 -16.14 -10.00
CA GLU A 208 -27.78 -16.67 -8.66
C GLU A 208 -26.48 -17.19 -8.05
N ILE A 209 -26.21 -16.74 -6.82
CA ILE A 209 -25.20 -17.33 -5.94
C ILE A 209 -25.95 -18.30 -5.03
N ASP A 210 -25.49 -19.55 -4.90
CA ASP A 210 -26.27 -20.63 -4.28
C ASP A 210 -26.34 -20.56 -2.73
N CYS A 211 -25.79 -19.53 -2.09
CA CYS A 211 -25.52 -19.52 -0.65
C CYS A 211 -26.15 -18.36 0.16
N TYR A 212 -27.28 -17.77 -0.27
CA TYR A 212 -27.99 -16.73 0.50
C TYR A 212 -29.37 -17.16 1.02
N THR A 213 -29.90 -16.40 1.97
CA THR A 213 -31.30 -16.44 2.42
C THR A 213 -31.95 -15.08 2.23
N THR A 214 -33.20 -15.04 1.79
CA THR A 214 -33.97 -13.80 1.68
C THR A 214 -34.61 -13.43 3.00
N LEU A 215 -34.46 -12.18 3.44
CA LEU A 215 -35.12 -11.67 4.64
C LEU A 215 -36.46 -11.01 4.30
N SER A 216 -36.42 -9.78 3.82
CA SER A 216 -37.61 -8.99 3.54
C SER A 216 -37.67 -8.58 2.08
N CYS A 217 -38.88 -8.53 1.53
CA CYS A 217 -39.10 -8.16 0.14
C CYS A 217 -39.93 -6.87 0.01
N LEU A 218 -39.50 -6.01 -0.91
CA LEU A 218 -40.27 -4.86 -1.38
C LEU A 218 -41.16 -5.32 -2.52
N SER A 219 -42.47 -5.13 -2.38
CA SER A 219 -43.39 -5.38 -3.48
C SER A 219 -43.73 -4.08 -4.19
N ASP A 220 -43.51 -4.02 -5.51
CA ASP A 220 -44.06 -2.93 -6.35
C ASP A 220 -45.51 -3.21 -6.81
N GLY A 221 -46.10 -4.29 -6.29
CA GLY A 221 -47.43 -4.79 -6.66
C GLY A 221 -47.43 -5.75 -7.86
N VAL A 222 -46.29 -5.97 -8.51
CA VAL A 222 -46.10 -6.93 -9.61
C VAL A 222 -44.96 -7.90 -9.31
N ASN A 223 -43.85 -7.40 -8.78
CA ASN A 223 -42.65 -8.15 -8.41
C ASN A 223 -42.31 -7.92 -6.94
N ASP A 224 -41.73 -8.95 -6.31
CA ASP A 224 -41.14 -8.87 -4.98
C ASP A 224 -39.61 -8.82 -5.12
N TYR A 225 -39.01 -7.72 -4.68
CA TYR A 225 -37.56 -7.49 -4.66
C TYR A 225 -37.06 -7.76 -3.25
N CYS A 226 -36.31 -8.84 -3.05
CA CYS A 226 -35.91 -9.28 -1.72
C CYS A 226 -34.48 -8.83 -1.37
N TYR A 227 -34.28 -8.41 -0.13
CA TYR A 227 -32.95 -8.29 0.43
C TYR A 227 -32.45 -9.68 0.83
N ALA A 228 -31.29 -10.05 0.29
CA ALA A 228 -30.60 -11.28 0.60
C ALA A 228 -29.50 -11.02 1.63
N VAL A 229 -29.43 -11.91 2.62
CA VAL A 229 -28.31 -12.04 3.55
C VAL A 229 -27.62 -13.36 3.36
N CYS A 230 -26.33 -13.40 3.61
CA CYS A 230 -25.54 -14.57 3.29
C CYS A 230 -25.83 -15.66 4.31
N SER A 231 -26.06 -16.85 3.81
CA SER A 231 -26.17 -18.03 4.67
C SER A 231 -24.78 -18.47 5.10
N SER A 232 -24.72 -19.44 6.02
CA SER A 232 -23.47 -20.09 6.37
C SER A 232 -22.73 -20.63 5.14
N GLY A 233 -23.43 -21.01 4.07
CA GLY A 233 -22.83 -21.50 2.84
C GLY A 233 -21.82 -20.56 2.16
N CYS A 234 -21.93 -19.24 2.32
CA CYS A 234 -20.99 -18.28 1.72
C CYS A 234 -19.85 -17.87 2.68
N THR A 235 -19.83 -18.40 3.90
CA THR A 235 -18.96 -17.91 4.98
C THR A 235 -18.36 -19.05 5.81
N ASN A 236 -18.57 -20.31 5.41
CA ASN A 236 -18.22 -21.46 6.24
C ASN A 236 -16.70 -21.57 6.40
N ASP A 237 -15.95 -21.42 5.31
CA ASP A 237 -14.50 -21.56 5.32
C ASP A 237 -13.86 -20.31 5.92
N LEU A 238 -14.40 -19.13 5.66
CA LEU A 238 -14.04 -17.87 6.33
C LEU A 238 -14.14 -17.94 7.86
N ILE A 239 -15.27 -18.42 8.39
CA ILE A 239 -15.51 -18.52 9.83
C ILE A 239 -14.69 -19.66 10.44
N SER A 240 -14.62 -20.81 9.78
CA SER A 240 -13.93 -21.98 10.33
C SER A 240 -12.41 -21.86 10.29
N SER A 241 -11.86 -21.09 9.35
CA SER A 241 -10.45 -20.74 9.27
C SER A 241 -10.04 -19.66 10.28
N GLY A 242 -11.01 -18.89 10.81
CA GLY A 242 -10.77 -17.79 11.73
C GLY A 242 -10.36 -16.49 11.04
N VAL A 243 -10.65 -16.34 9.74
CA VAL A 243 -10.48 -15.06 9.02
C VAL A 243 -11.57 -14.07 9.42
N ALA A 244 -12.83 -14.50 9.47
CA ALA A 244 -13.92 -13.67 9.95
C ALA A 244 -14.27 -14.02 11.39
N ASP A 245 -13.59 -13.39 12.35
CA ASP A 245 -13.68 -13.76 13.78
C ASP A 245 -14.30 -12.67 14.67
N THR A 246 -14.50 -11.46 14.14
CA THR A 246 -15.15 -10.37 14.85
C THR A 246 -16.64 -10.23 14.50
N PRO A 247 -17.49 -9.73 15.43
CA PRO A 247 -18.89 -9.43 15.11
C PRO A 247 -19.05 -8.43 13.94
N LEU A 248 -18.07 -7.55 13.75
CA LEU A 248 -18.05 -6.52 12.73
C LEU A 248 -17.89 -7.13 11.32
N GLU A 249 -16.86 -7.95 11.14
CA GLU A 249 -16.59 -8.68 9.90
C GLU A 249 -17.75 -9.62 9.54
N LEU A 250 -18.28 -10.35 10.54
CA LEU A 250 -19.41 -11.24 10.33
C LEU A 250 -20.66 -10.49 9.86
N SER A 251 -20.92 -9.31 10.43
CA SER A 251 -22.04 -8.47 9.99
C SER A 251 -21.83 -7.88 8.60
N TRP A 252 -20.60 -7.47 8.26
CA TRP A 252 -20.30 -7.00 6.90
C TRP A 252 -20.44 -8.14 5.88
N LEU A 253 -19.86 -9.32 6.15
CA LEU A 253 -19.94 -10.49 5.27
C LEU A 253 -21.39 -10.88 4.98
N ARG A 254 -22.25 -10.94 6.01
CA ARG A 254 -23.67 -11.25 5.86
C ARG A 254 -24.43 -10.30 4.93
N GLY A 255 -23.98 -9.05 4.82
CA GLY A 255 -24.61 -8.07 3.93
C GLY A 255 -24.03 -8.05 2.51
N ASN A 256 -22.91 -8.73 2.27
CA ASN A 256 -22.11 -8.61 1.05
C ASN A 256 -21.79 -10.00 0.43
N CYS A 257 -22.82 -10.75 0.03
CA CYS A 257 -22.66 -12.17 -0.34
C CYS A 257 -21.79 -12.44 -1.54
N SER A 258 -21.74 -11.53 -2.51
CA SER A 258 -20.84 -11.64 -3.67
C SER A 258 -19.38 -11.67 -3.22
N TRP A 259 -19.02 -10.78 -2.30
CA TRP A 259 -17.69 -10.69 -1.73
C TRP A 259 -17.39 -11.89 -0.84
N ALA A 260 -18.31 -12.22 0.08
CA ALA A 260 -18.18 -13.37 0.96
C ALA A 260 -17.94 -14.67 0.15
N ASN A 261 -18.78 -14.93 -0.85
CA ASN A 261 -18.67 -16.12 -1.70
C ASN A 261 -17.36 -16.15 -2.50
N ALA A 262 -16.89 -15.02 -3.02
CA ALA A 262 -15.62 -14.98 -3.75
C ALA A 262 -14.42 -15.31 -2.84
N ILE A 263 -14.42 -14.83 -1.59
CA ILE A 263 -13.35 -15.14 -0.62
C ILE A 263 -13.47 -16.58 -0.12
N ASP A 264 -14.69 -17.06 0.15
CA ASP A 264 -14.95 -18.44 0.59
C ASP A 264 -14.52 -19.43 -0.49
N ASN A 265 -14.87 -19.20 -1.76
CA ASN A 265 -14.42 -20.01 -2.89
C ASN A 265 -12.89 -20.05 -3.01
N PHE A 266 -12.22 -18.91 -2.84
CA PHE A 266 -10.75 -18.86 -2.84
C PHE A 266 -10.16 -19.77 -1.77
N LEU A 267 -10.73 -19.77 -0.56
CA LEU A 267 -10.32 -20.67 0.53
C LEU A 267 -10.70 -22.13 0.28
N GLU A 268 -11.86 -22.40 -0.34
CA GLU A 268 -12.29 -23.75 -0.69
C GLU A 268 -11.35 -24.39 -1.72
N ASP A 269 -11.01 -23.65 -2.77
CA ASP A 269 -10.19 -24.13 -3.89
C ASP A 269 -8.72 -24.33 -3.50
N ASN A 270 -8.19 -23.46 -2.61
CA ASN A 270 -6.77 -23.43 -2.25
C ASN A 270 -6.46 -24.04 -0.87
N GLY A 271 -7.47 -24.18 -0.02
CA GLY A 271 -7.37 -24.68 1.35
C GLY A 271 -6.92 -23.62 2.38
N THR A 272 -6.90 -24.02 3.65
CA THR A 272 -6.72 -23.12 4.80
C THR A 272 -5.28 -23.07 5.34
N THR A 273 -4.30 -22.98 4.43
CA THR A 273 -2.92 -22.72 4.87
C THR A 273 -2.75 -21.28 5.36
N THR A 274 -1.72 -21.00 6.16
CA THR A 274 -1.48 -19.65 6.71
C THR A 274 -1.46 -18.57 5.62
N VAL A 275 -0.81 -18.83 4.48
CA VAL A 275 -0.71 -17.86 3.37
C VAL A 275 -2.08 -17.55 2.75
N TYR A 276 -2.92 -18.57 2.53
CA TYR A 276 -4.27 -18.36 1.98
C TYR A 276 -5.21 -17.68 2.99
N MET A 277 -5.06 -17.96 4.29
CA MET A 277 -5.82 -17.26 5.33
C MET A 277 -5.42 -15.77 5.43
N GLU A 278 -4.12 -15.46 5.33
CA GLU A 278 -3.65 -14.06 5.31
C GLU A 278 -4.11 -13.31 4.05
N ALA A 279 -4.13 -13.99 2.89
CA ALA A 279 -4.70 -13.44 1.66
C ALA A 279 -6.21 -13.17 1.81
N ALA A 280 -6.96 -14.13 2.36
CA ALA A 280 -8.40 -13.97 2.60
C ALA A 280 -8.71 -12.85 3.60
N GLN A 281 -7.90 -12.68 4.65
CA GLN A 281 -8.03 -11.52 5.55
C GLN A 281 -7.83 -10.21 4.80
N SER A 282 -6.78 -10.13 3.97
CA SER A 282 -6.52 -8.94 3.16
C SER A 282 -7.69 -8.62 2.22
N PHE A 283 -8.30 -9.65 1.61
CA PHE A 283 -9.49 -9.50 0.77
C PHE A 283 -10.70 -8.96 1.54
N LEU A 284 -10.92 -9.46 2.76
CA LEU A 284 -11.97 -8.98 3.65
C LEU A 284 -11.75 -7.51 4.02
N ASP A 285 -10.53 -7.15 4.40
CA ASP A 285 -10.16 -5.78 4.78
C ASP A 285 -10.34 -4.80 3.60
N ILE A 286 -9.95 -5.20 2.38
CA ILE A 286 -10.13 -4.42 1.15
C ILE A 286 -11.62 -4.21 0.86
N GLY A 287 -12.44 -5.26 1.00
CA GLY A 287 -13.88 -5.16 0.80
C GLY A 287 -14.54 -4.25 1.81
N MET A 288 -14.20 -4.38 3.09
CA MET A 288 -14.70 -3.53 4.17
C MET A 288 -14.27 -2.08 4.04
N ALA A 289 -13.07 -1.83 3.49
CA ALA A 289 -12.54 -0.50 3.25
C ALA A 289 -13.16 0.22 2.05
N GLU A 290 -13.92 -0.51 1.21
CA GLU A 290 -14.60 0.05 0.05
C GLU A 290 -13.65 0.70 -0.98
N GLY A 291 -12.45 0.11 -1.09
CA GLY A 291 -11.39 0.59 -1.97
C GLY A 291 -11.55 0.15 -3.44
N LEU A 292 -12.19 -1.00 -3.69
CA LEU A 292 -12.39 -1.57 -5.02
C LEU A 292 -13.87 -1.83 -5.31
N ASN A 293 -14.28 -1.75 -6.57
CA ASN A 293 -15.54 -2.34 -6.98
C ASN A 293 -15.42 -3.87 -7.09
N PHE A 294 -16.55 -4.57 -7.16
CA PHE A 294 -16.55 -6.04 -7.07
C PHE A 294 -15.82 -6.73 -8.24
N VAL A 295 -15.86 -6.14 -9.43
CA VAL A 295 -15.16 -6.68 -10.61
C VAL A 295 -13.64 -6.55 -10.45
N GLU A 296 -13.16 -5.39 -9.99
CA GLU A 296 -11.75 -5.17 -9.67
C GLU A 296 -11.27 -6.12 -8.57
N PHE A 297 -12.10 -6.31 -7.55
CA PHE A 297 -11.83 -7.25 -6.48
C PHE A 297 -11.68 -8.70 -6.98
N LYS A 298 -12.62 -9.20 -7.80
CA LYS A 298 -12.51 -10.55 -8.40
C LYS A 298 -11.24 -10.73 -9.20
N ASN A 299 -10.87 -9.70 -9.98
CA ASN A 299 -9.64 -9.73 -10.77
C ASN A 299 -8.40 -9.77 -9.86
N LEU A 300 -8.42 -9.06 -8.72
CA LEU A 300 -7.33 -9.09 -7.74
C LEU A 300 -7.21 -10.46 -7.08
N VAL A 301 -8.33 -11.06 -6.67
CA VAL A 301 -8.36 -12.43 -6.10
C VAL A 301 -7.76 -13.42 -7.09
N SER A 302 -8.19 -13.38 -8.36
CA SER A 302 -7.66 -14.27 -9.40
C SER A 302 -6.17 -14.05 -9.66
N ALA A 303 -5.70 -12.80 -9.71
CA ALA A 303 -4.28 -12.52 -9.94
C ALA A 303 -3.39 -13.01 -8.78
N ILE A 304 -3.86 -12.89 -7.55
CA ILE A 304 -3.16 -13.40 -6.36
C ILE A 304 -3.21 -14.93 -6.31
N GLU A 305 -4.34 -15.54 -6.67
CA GLU A 305 -4.47 -17.00 -6.79
C GLU A 305 -3.46 -17.57 -7.78
N ASP A 306 -3.43 -17.05 -9.02
CA ASP A 306 -2.48 -17.43 -10.07
C ASP A 306 -1.02 -17.31 -9.61
N PHE A 307 -0.71 -16.27 -8.82
CA PHE A 307 0.60 -16.10 -8.23
C PHE A 307 0.92 -17.18 -7.18
N LEU A 308 0.00 -17.42 -6.25
CA LEU A 308 0.21 -18.34 -5.13
C LEU A 308 0.33 -19.81 -5.56
N GLU A 309 -0.18 -20.19 -6.74
CA GLU A 309 0.04 -21.52 -7.32
C GLU A 309 1.53 -21.86 -7.54
N ASP A 310 2.35 -20.87 -7.90
CA ASP A 310 3.80 -21.01 -8.11
C ASP A 310 4.53 -19.71 -7.75
N ALA A 311 4.52 -19.35 -6.46
CA ALA A 311 5.03 -18.08 -5.93
C ALA A 311 6.54 -17.86 -6.14
N ASP A 312 7.30 -18.93 -6.45
CA ASP A 312 8.73 -18.86 -6.77
C ASP A 312 8.98 -18.59 -8.27
N ASN A 313 7.94 -18.59 -9.10
CA ASN A 313 8.04 -18.38 -10.54
C ASN A 313 8.20 -16.89 -10.87
N GLN A 314 9.32 -16.55 -11.52
CA GLN A 314 9.59 -15.17 -11.92
C GLN A 314 8.49 -14.57 -12.80
N SER A 315 7.89 -15.34 -13.73
CA SER A 315 6.82 -14.82 -14.58
C SER A 315 5.57 -14.50 -13.77
N ASN A 316 5.24 -15.28 -12.74
CA ASN A 316 4.08 -15.02 -11.90
C ASN A 316 4.30 -13.79 -11.01
N ILE A 317 5.52 -13.62 -10.48
CA ILE A 317 5.90 -12.41 -9.74
C ILE A 317 5.76 -11.16 -10.63
N GLU A 318 6.32 -11.22 -11.84
CA GLU A 318 6.25 -10.14 -12.83
C GLU A 318 4.79 -9.81 -13.18
N ASN A 319 3.98 -10.83 -13.51
CA ASN A 319 2.57 -10.65 -13.87
C ASN A 319 1.76 -10.03 -12.73
N LEU A 320 1.95 -10.47 -11.49
CA LEU A 320 1.24 -9.90 -10.35
C LEU A 320 1.66 -8.44 -10.12
N PHE A 321 2.95 -8.14 -10.18
CA PHE A 321 3.42 -6.75 -10.03
C PHE A 321 2.89 -5.85 -11.15
N GLU A 322 2.87 -6.32 -12.40
CA GLU A 322 2.30 -5.59 -13.54
C GLU A 322 0.78 -5.42 -13.40
N TYR A 323 0.08 -6.41 -12.83
CA TYR A 323 -1.33 -6.28 -12.47
C TYR A 323 -1.55 -5.16 -11.45
N PHE A 324 -0.75 -5.11 -10.38
CA PHE A 324 -0.80 -4.00 -9.42
C PHE A 324 -0.64 -2.65 -10.14
N GLN A 325 0.41 -2.49 -10.95
CA GLN A 325 0.68 -1.23 -11.67
C GLN A 325 -0.44 -0.83 -12.65
N THR A 326 -0.92 -1.77 -13.46
CA THR A 326 -1.91 -1.51 -14.52
C THR A 326 -3.26 -1.10 -13.95
N ASN A 327 -3.61 -1.61 -12.77
CA ASN A 327 -4.86 -1.31 -12.09
C ASN A 327 -4.71 -0.21 -11.03
N GLY A 328 -3.58 0.50 -11.01
CA GLY A 328 -3.35 1.58 -10.04
C GLY A 328 -3.34 1.08 -8.60
N LEU A 329 -2.88 -0.14 -8.32
CA LEU A 329 -2.85 -0.70 -6.98
C LEU A 329 -1.43 -0.63 -6.41
N ASN A 330 -1.30 -0.33 -5.12
CA ASN A 330 0.00 -0.28 -4.45
C ASN A 330 0.31 -1.60 -3.70
N PRO A 331 1.38 -2.33 -4.04
CA PRO A 331 1.71 -3.59 -3.34
C PRO A 331 2.29 -3.37 -1.93
N PHE A 332 2.63 -2.14 -1.54
CA PHE A 332 3.27 -1.79 -0.27
C PHE A 332 2.33 -1.17 0.75
N LEU A 333 1.02 -1.26 0.53
CA LEU A 333 0.01 -0.68 1.41
C LEU A 333 0.03 -1.27 2.81
N LEU A 334 -0.39 -0.47 3.77
CA LEU A 334 -0.53 -0.91 5.17
C LEU A 334 -1.97 -1.28 5.54
N ASN A 335 -2.96 -0.89 4.72
CA ASN A 335 -4.37 -1.13 4.97
C ASN A 335 -5.19 -1.10 3.66
N GLY A 336 -6.46 -1.54 3.72
CA GLY A 336 -7.33 -1.62 2.54
C GLY A 336 -7.93 -0.31 2.03
N PHE A 337 -7.84 0.80 2.79
CA PHE A 337 -8.44 2.09 2.41
C PHE A 337 -7.64 2.82 1.33
N ASP A 338 -6.32 2.63 1.31
CA ASP A 338 -5.41 3.30 0.37
C ASP A 338 -5.17 2.47 -0.90
N ILE A 339 -6.02 1.48 -1.19
CA ILE A 339 -5.68 0.47 -2.20
C ILE A 339 -5.49 1.02 -3.61
N ASP A 340 -6.19 2.10 -3.94
CA ASP A 340 -6.06 2.81 -5.19
C ASP A 340 -4.96 3.89 -5.09
N TYR A 341 -4.02 3.84 -6.03
CA TYR A 341 -2.83 4.65 -6.16
C TYR A 341 -2.84 5.36 -7.51
N GLU A 342 -3.03 6.68 -7.48
CA GLU A 342 -3.15 7.51 -8.68
C GLU A 342 -1.84 7.73 -9.46
N ALA A 343 -0.70 7.21 -9.01
CA ALA A 343 0.59 7.46 -9.67
C ALA A 343 1.07 6.25 -10.46
N ILE A 344 0.74 6.20 -11.75
CA ILE A 344 1.40 5.28 -12.69
C ILE A 344 2.91 5.52 -12.62
N LEU A 345 3.69 4.53 -12.18
CA LEU A 345 5.15 4.62 -12.17
C LEU A 345 5.64 4.84 -13.62
N PRO A 346 6.64 5.72 -13.84
CA PRO A 346 7.15 5.97 -15.19
C PRO A 346 7.69 4.69 -15.84
N ASP A 347 7.64 4.65 -17.17
CA ASP A 347 8.26 3.58 -17.95
C ASP A 347 9.77 3.60 -17.76
N VAL A 348 10.36 2.43 -17.47
CA VAL A 348 11.81 2.28 -17.43
C VAL A 348 12.35 2.27 -18.85
N ASN A 349 13.21 3.22 -19.20
CA ASN A 349 13.83 3.30 -20.51
C ASN A 349 15.36 3.26 -20.41
N LEU A 350 15.91 2.08 -20.13
CA LEU A 350 17.36 1.90 -20.12
C LEU A 350 17.95 2.12 -21.53
N ALA A 351 18.98 2.96 -21.61
CA ALA A 351 19.67 3.24 -22.86
C ALA A 351 20.14 1.94 -23.58
N PRO A 352 19.71 1.70 -24.83
CA PRO A 352 20.08 0.49 -25.55
C PRO A 352 21.57 0.50 -25.87
N GLY A 353 22.26 -0.63 -25.68
CA GLY A 353 23.68 -0.68 -25.96
C GLY A 353 24.36 -1.97 -25.52
N ASN A 354 25.60 -2.13 -25.97
CA ASN A 354 26.49 -3.19 -25.51
C ASN A 354 27.26 -2.70 -24.28
N TRP A 355 26.64 -2.88 -23.12
CA TRP A 355 27.17 -2.46 -21.84
C TRP A 355 28.03 -3.56 -21.20
N VAL A 356 29.12 -3.16 -20.56
CA VAL A 356 30.00 -4.06 -19.81
C VAL A 356 30.35 -3.45 -18.47
N ASN A 357 30.59 -4.30 -17.47
CA ASN A 357 30.98 -3.91 -16.12
C ASN A 357 32.20 -2.97 -16.14
N PHE A 358 32.09 -1.81 -15.49
CA PHE A 358 33.17 -0.87 -15.31
C PHE A 358 33.81 -1.09 -13.93
N ASN A 359 35.03 -1.62 -13.94
CA ASN A 359 35.72 -2.12 -12.75
C ASN A 359 36.80 -1.14 -12.30
N GLY A 360 37.29 -1.27 -11.07
CA GLY A 360 38.34 -0.42 -10.52
C GLY A 360 39.57 -0.19 -11.44
N PRO A 361 40.13 -1.24 -12.10
CA PRO A 361 41.24 -1.07 -13.04
C PRO A 361 40.93 -0.24 -14.29
N ASP A 362 39.67 -0.21 -14.73
CA ASP A 362 39.26 0.49 -15.95
C ASP A 362 39.38 2.02 -15.78
N TYR A 363 39.14 2.54 -14.57
CA TYR A 363 39.38 3.94 -14.21
C TYR A 363 40.83 4.37 -14.45
N PHE A 364 41.80 3.56 -14.01
CA PHE A 364 43.21 3.85 -14.26
C PHE A 364 43.57 3.68 -15.74
N GLY A 365 42.97 2.68 -16.40
CA GLY A 365 43.14 2.46 -17.85
C GLY A 365 42.80 3.71 -18.67
N LEU A 366 41.71 4.40 -18.34
CA LEU A 366 41.25 5.60 -19.05
C LEU A 366 41.97 6.89 -18.62
N THR A 367 42.48 6.96 -17.39
CA THR A 367 43.02 8.23 -16.83
C THR A 367 44.55 8.31 -16.75
N ASN A 368 45.27 7.21 -16.95
CA ASN A 368 46.73 7.19 -16.84
C ASN A 368 47.44 8.19 -17.77
N VAL A 369 46.89 8.46 -18.96
CA VAL A 369 47.46 9.46 -19.88
C VAL A 369 47.39 10.85 -19.26
N ILE A 370 46.21 11.27 -18.81
CA ILE A 370 45.98 12.57 -18.16
C ILE A 370 46.86 12.73 -16.92
N ARG A 371 46.92 11.68 -16.08
CA ARG A 371 47.77 11.67 -14.88
C ARG A 371 49.25 11.85 -15.22
N ASN A 372 49.76 11.14 -16.22
CA ASN A 372 51.17 11.23 -16.61
C ASN A 372 51.51 12.58 -17.25
N GLU A 373 50.56 13.21 -17.94
CA GLU A 373 50.70 14.57 -18.45
C GLU A 373 50.84 15.57 -17.29
N LEU A 374 49.98 15.49 -16.27
CA LEU A 374 50.11 16.32 -15.06
C LEU A 374 51.44 16.09 -14.32
N ILE A 375 51.89 14.84 -14.18
CA ILE A 375 53.22 14.55 -13.58
C ILE A 375 54.34 15.18 -14.41
N SER A 376 54.23 15.18 -15.74
CA SER A 376 55.22 15.82 -16.60
C SER A 376 55.21 17.35 -16.48
N LEU A 377 54.06 17.96 -16.23
CA LEU A 377 53.90 19.40 -16.05
C LEU A 377 54.35 19.84 -14.65
N TYR A 378 54.08 19.03 -13.63
CA TYR A 378 54.37 19.29 -12.22
C TYR A 378 55.28 18.20 -11.61
N PRO A 379 56.51 18.00 -12.11
CA PRO A 379 57.37 16.89 -11.71
C PRO A 379 57.77 16.91 -10.23
N ASN A 380 57.73 18.08 -9.57
CA ASN A 380 58.01 18.20 -8.14
C ASN A 380 56.80 17.87 -7.24
N GLN A 381 55.63 17.62 -7.82
CA GLN A 381 54.37 17.30 -7.12
C GLN A 381 53.86 15.89 -7.48
N GLU A 382 54.71 15.03 -8.05
CA GLU A 382 54.35 13.66 -8.44
C GLU A 382 53.71 12.86 -7.28
N ASP A 383 54.27 12.98 -6.07
CA ASP A 383 53.73 12.29 -4.89
C ASP A 383 52.31 12.76 -4.55
N ASP A 384 52.04 14.06 -4.63
CA ASP A 384 50.70 14.61 -4.36
C ASP A 384 49.71 14.16 -5.43
N ILE A 385 50.08 14.23 -6.70
CA ILE A 385 49.28 13.72 -7.81
C ILE A 385 48.93 12.25 -7.55
N ASN A 386 49.92 11.42 -7.22
CA ASN A 386 49.73 10.00 -7.00
C ASN A 386 48.87 9.68 -5.77
N ASN A 387 49.05 10.42 -4.68
CA ASN A 387 48.33 10.20 -3.43
C ASN A 387 46.87 10.65 -3.50
N PHE A 388 46.58 11.72 -4.25
CA PHE A 388 45.25 12.30 -4.33
C PHE A 388 44.45 11.87 -5.57
N TRP A 389 45.08 11.30 -6.61
CA TRP A 389 44.40 10.95 -7.88
C TRP A 389 43.12 10.15 -7.66
N ALA A 390 43.20 9.10 -6.85
CA ALA A 390 42.08 8.20 -6.59
C ALA A 390 40.91 8.93 -5.90
N CYS A 391 41.18 9.79 -4.92
CA CYS A 391 40.11 10.43 -4.15
C CYS A 391 39.65 11.78 -4.70
N ARG A 392 40.49 12.51 -5.45
CA ARG A 392 40.20 13.86 -5.95
C ARG A 392 39.82 13.92 -7.43
N VAL A 393 40.19 12.91 -8.23
CA VAL A 393 39.84 12.84 -9.64
C VAL A 393 38.90 11.66 -9.89
N LEU A 394 39.35 10.44 -9.58
CA LEU A 394 38.55 9.24 -9.87
C LEU A 394 37.28 9.17 -9.02
N GLY A 395 37.39 9.48 -7.73
CA GLY A 395 36.26 9.50 -6.80
C GLY A 395 35.18 10.49 -7.22
N TYR A 396 35.55 11.74 -7.47
CA TYR A 396 34.63 12.80 -7.90
C TYR A 396 34.01 12.50 -9.27
N ALA A 397 34.79 12.05 -10.24
CA ALA A 397 34.27 11.66 -11.56
C ALA A 397 33.23 10.52 -11.45
N HIS A 398 33.50 9.53 -10.58
CA HIS A 398 32.58 8.43 -10.34
C HIS A 398 31.29 8.90 -9.66
N GLU A 399 31.40 9.67 -8.60
CA GLU A 399 30.25 10.21 -7.85
C GLU A 399 29.36 11.06 -8.75
N ASN A 400 29.94 12.02 -9.48
CA ASN A 400 29.22 12.89 -10.40
C ASN A 400 28.54 12.10 -11.53
N ALA A 401 29.22 11.12 -12.11
CA ALA A 401 28.63 10.28 -13.16
C ALA A 401 27.50 9.39 -12.62
N VAL A 402 27.64 8.84 -11.40
CA VAL A 402 26.58 8.03 -10.77
C VAL A 402 25.34 8.88 -10.48
N LEU A 403 25.50 10.04 -9.83
CA LEU A 403 24.37 10.91 -9.51
C LEU A 403 23.66 11.40 -10.78
N ASN A 404 24.42 11.85 -11.79
CA ASN A 404 23.85 12.26 -13.06
C ASN A 404 23.12 11.11 -13.77
N SER A 405 23.63 9.88 -13.70
CA SER A 405 22.97 8.70 -14.29
C SER A 405 21.66 8.37 -13.60
N LEU A 406 21.52 8.65 -12.30
CA LEU A 406 20.27 8.49 -11.57
C LEU A 406 19.29 9.67 -11.74
N GLY A 407 19.70 10.76 -12.40
CA GLY A 407 18.92 12.01 -12.43
C GLY A 407 18.96 12.79 -11.12
N GLU A 408 19.85 12.41 -10.20
CA GLU A 408 19.97 13.03 -8.88
C GLU A 408 20.76 14.35 -8.95
N PRO A 409 20.36 15.39 -8.19
CA PRO A 409 21.02 16.68 -8.24
C PRO A 409 22.46 16.59 -7.72
N LEU A 410 23.40 17.15 -8.47
CA LEU A 410 24.78 17.32 -8.02
C LEU A 410 24.83 18.33 -6.85
N GLY A 411 25.24 17.88 -5.67
CA GLY A 411 25.50 18.76 -4.54
C GLY A 411 25.13 18.16 -3.18
N GLN A 412 25.56 18.85 -2.13
CA GLN A 412 25.35 18.39 -0.75
C GLN A 412 23.88 18.51 -0.34
N ILE A 413 23.23 17.36 -0.15
CA ILE A 413 21.91 17.29 0.48
C ILE A 413 22.10 17.35 1.99
N ASN A 414 21.86 18.52 2.57
CA ASN A 414 22.00 18.71 4.00
C ASN A 414 20.82 18.11 4.76
N LEU A 415 20.93 16.84 5.15
CA LEU A 415 19.99 16.18 6.04
C LEU A 415 20.34 16.50 7.50
N PRO A 416 19.44 17.17 8.26
CA PRO A 416 19.70 17.52 9.65
C PRO A 416 20.00 16.29 10.52
N GLY A 417 21.05 16.36 11.33
CA GLY A 417 21.41 15.31 12.28
C GLY A 417 22.42 14.29 11.78
N LEU A 418 22.84 14.35 10.52
CA LEU A 418 23.96 13.55 10.01
C LEU A 418 25.30 14.28 10.18
N ASN A 419 26.32 13.58 10.68
CA ASN A 419 27.68 14.12 10.79
C ASN A 419 28.44 14.13 9.46
N ARG A 420 27.98 13.34 8.49
CA ARG A 420 28.46 13.31 7.12
C ARG A 420 27.28 13.37 6.18
N ILE A 421 27.46 14.16 5.12
CA ILE A 421 26.44 14.37 4.10
C ILE A 421 26.43 13.15 3.19
N PRO A 422 25.26 12.53 2.93
CA PRO A 422 25.15 11.46 1.94
C PRO A 422 25.40 12.00 0.53
N ASP A 423 25.83 11.12 -0.35
CA ASP A 423 26.13 11.48 -1.74
C ASP A 423 24.83 11.79 -2.51
N GLY A 424 23.73 11.09 -2.19
CA GLY A 424 22.39 11.39 -2.70
C GLY A 424 21.27 11.01 -1.73
N TYR A 425 20.04 11.42 -2.04
CA TYR A 425 18.87 11.20 -1.19
C TYR A 425 17.58 11.35 -1.98
N THR A 426 16.70 10.36 -1.85
CA THR A 426 15.35 10.41 -2.40
C THR A 426 14.33 9.93 -1.36
N THR A 427 13.06 10.04 -1.69
CA THR A 427 11.94 9.59 -0.84
C THR A 427 10.93 8.79 -1.64
N GLN A 428 10.34 7.77 -1.02
CA GLN A 428 9.25 6.97 -1.58
C GLN A 428 7.97 7.17 -0.76
N PRO A 429 6.79 7.30 -1.38
CA PRO A 429 5.56 7.48 -0.62
C PRO A 429 5.07 6.16 -0.02
N LEU A 430 4.86 6.14 1.30
CA LEU A 430 4.15 5.07 2.01
C LEU A 430 2.77 5.55 2.42
N TYR A 431 1.75 4.79 2.00
CA TYR A 431 0.35 5.10 2.25
C TYR A 431 -0.12 4.40 3.53
N ASP A 432 -0.48 5.21 4.51
CA ASP A 432 -1.14 4.85 5.77
C ASP A 432 -2.31 5.85 5.96
N ILE A 433 -2.69 6.19 7.20
CA ILE A 433 -3.63 7.30 7.48
C ILE A 433 -3.22 8.61 6.77
N PHE A 434 -1.92 8.82 6.56
CA PHE A 434 -1.36 9.90 5.76
C PHE A 434 -0.34 9.32 4.77
N ILE A 435 0.05 10.13 3.79
CA ILE A 435 1.21 9.84 2.94
C ILE A 435 2.47 10.22 3.71
N TYR A 436 3.34 9.24 3.92
CA TYR A 436 4.63 9.41 4.60
C TYR A 436 5.79 9.22 3.63
N ASP A 437 6.64 10.23 3.50
CA ASP A 437 7.88 10.14 2.74
C ASP A 437 8.88 9.20 3.43
N GLN A 438 9.16 8.06 2.81
CA GLN A 438 10.12 7.07 3.29
C GLN A 438 11.51 7.39 2.74
N PRO A 439 12.51 7.60 3.61
CA PRO A 439 13.83 8.03 3.18
C PRO A 439 14.64 6.90 2.53
N VAL A 440 15.30 7.23 1.42
CA VAL A 440 16.34 6.39 0.80
C VAL A 440 17.63 7.20 0.70
N ILE A 441 18.67 6.77 1.44
CA ILE A 441 20.00 7.37 1.37
C ILE A 441 20.79 6.69 0.26
N ILE A 442 21.45 7.47 -0.59
CA ILE A 442 22.34 6.98 -1.64
C ILE A 442 23.79 7.25 -1.20
N GLU A 443 24.63 6.22 -1.25
CA GLU A 443 26.05 6.30 -0.95
C GLU A 443 26.87 5.66 -2.07
N ILE A 444 27.88 6.37 -2.52
CA ILE A 444 28.74 6.05 -3.64
C ILE A 444 30.17 5.89 -3.13
N LYS A 445 30.85 4.81 -3.51
CA LYS A 445 32.26 4.59 -3.11
C LYS A 445 33.14 4.17 -4.28
N GLY A 446 34.10 5.05 -4.58
CA GLY A 446 35.20 4.77 -5.51
C GLY A 446 36.23 3.79 -4.96
N VAL A 447 35.95 2.48 -5.00
CA VAL A 447 36.88 1.42 -4.59
C VAL A 447 37.67 0.93 -5.80
N PHE A 448 38.74 1.64 -6.14
CA PHE A 448 39.54 1.37 -7.35
C PHE A 448 40.60 0.27 -7.17
N SER A 449 40.79 -0.21 -5.95
CA SER A 449 41.68 -1.33 -5.62
C SER A 449 41.01 -2.25 -4.60
N GLY A 450 40.99 -3.56 -4.87
CA GLY A 450 40.32 -4.55 -4.03
C GLY A 450 39.04 -5.10 -4.68
N SER A 451 38.40 -6.05 -4.00
CA SER A 451 37.20 -6.75 -4.47
C SER A 451 36.03 -6.68 -3.49
N SER A 452 36.19 -5.97 -2.37
CA SER A 452 35.18 -5.85 -1.33
C SER A 452 35.23 -4.48 -0.65
N PHE A 453 34.07 -3.92 -0.34
CA PHE A 453 33.91 -2.73 0.47
C PHE A 453 33.30 -3.08 1.82
N ASP A 454 33.86 -2.48 2.87
CA ASP A 454 33.25 -2.44 4.20
C ASP A 454 33.33 -1.01 4.79
N TYR A 455 32.53 -0.75 5.82
CA TYR A 455 32.60 0.49 6.57
C TYR A 455 33.63 0.46 7.71
N SER A 456 34.61 -0.44 7.73
CA SER A 456 35.53 -0.58 8.87
C SER A 456 36.30 0.71 9.19
N ALA A 457 36.66 1.48 8.18
CA ALA A 457 37.31 2.79 8.31
C ALA A 457 36.32 3.97 8.50
N GLN A 458 35.02 3.72 8.33
CA GLN A 458 33.96 4.74 8.24
C GLN A 458 32.72 4.34 9.07
N THR A 459 32.92 3.60 10.16
CA THR A 459 31.83 3.03 10.98
C THR A 459 30.88 4.07 11.54
N GLY A 460 31.39 5.27 11.86
CA GLY A 460 30.57 6.41 12.29
C GLY A 460 29.55 6.82 11.24
N GLN A 461 29.97 6.97 9.97
CA GLN A 461 29.08 7.33 8.86
C GLN A 461 27.94 6.32 8.69
N PHE A 462 28.29 5.04 8.64
CA PHE A 462 27.30 3.98 8.47
C PHE A 462 26.32 3.87 9.63
N THR A 463 26.79 4.12 10.85
CA THR A 463 25.93 4.13 12.03
C THR A 463 24.99 5.33 12.00
N ASP A 464 25.50 6.51 11.61
CA ASP A 464 24.70 7.73 11.52
C ASP A 464 23.58 7.59 10.48
N TYR A 465 23.88 7.06 9.29
CA TYR A 465 22.86 6.83 8.25
C TYR A 465 21.74 5.90 8.71
N ARG A 466 22.10 4.74 9.27
CA ARG A 466 21.09 3.78 9.72
C ARG A 466 20.21 4.33 10.84
N ASN A 467 20.82 5.00 11.83
CA ASN A 467 20.07 5.64 12.90
C ASN A 467 19.16 6.75 12.36
N TRP A 468 19.63 7.51 11.37
CA TRP A 468 18.83 8.56 10.76
C TRP A 468 17.64 7.99 9.99
N ILE A 469 17.83 6.98 9.15
CA ILE A 469 16.74 6.29 8.44
C ILE A 469 15.72 5.77 9.46
N GLN A 470 16.15 5.04 10.49
CA GLN A 470 15.26 4.47 11.50
C GLN A 470 14.40 5.53 12.22
N ASN A 471 14.95 6.73 12.45
CA ASN A 471 14.26 7.81 13.15
C ASN A 471 13.37 8.68 12.25
N ASN A 472 13.51 8.57 10.92
CA ASN A 472 12.77 9.41 9.96
C ASN A 472 11.82 8.59 9.07
N ALA A 473 11.97 7.27 8.99
CA ALA A 473 11.03 6.38 8.31
C ALA A 473 9.80 6.08 9.20
N HIS A 474 8.61 6.02 8.58
CA HIS A 474 7.37 5.70 9.27
C HIS A 474 7.25 4.19 9.45
N LYS A 475 6.95 3.73 10.67
CA LYS A 475 6.90 2.29 11.02
C LYS A 475 8.17 1.54 10.58
N SER A 476 9.34 2.17 10.78
CA SER A 476 10.63 1.71 10.26
C SER A 476 11.05 0.28 10.66
N SER A 477 10.47 -0.26 11.73
CA SER A 477 10.73 -1.63 12.20
C SER A 477 10.01 -2.71 11.41
N THR A 478 9.00 -2.37 10.62
CA THR A 478 7.99 -3.30 10.08
C THR A 478 7.57 -2.99 8.63
N THR A 479 8.11 -1.92 8.05
CA THR A 479 7.90 -1.51 6.64
C THR A 479 9.20 -1.52 5.85
N VAL A 480 9.14 -1.50 4.50
CA VAL A 480 10.32 -1.69 3.63
C VAL A 480 10.48 -0.69 2.47
N GLN A 481 9.80 0.45 2.51
CA GLN A 481 9.93 1.48 1.46
C GLN A 481 11.05 2.51 1.72
N HIS A 482 11.69 2.47 2.89
CA HIS A 482 12.94 3.20 3.16
C HIS A 482 14.16 2.35 2.78
N GLY A 483 15.36 2.93 2.80
CA GLY A 483 16.55 2.12 2.55
C GLY A 483 17.89 2.83 2.51
N LEU A 484 18.93 2.01 2.32
CA LEU A 484 20.28 2.46 1.97
C LEU A 484 20.64 1.88 0.60
N TYR A 485 20.99 2.74 -0.35
CA TYR A 485 21.38 2.37 -1.69
C TYR A 485 22.88 2.62 -1.91
N MET A 486 23.64 1.54 -2.04
CA MET A 486 25.08 1.55 -2.21
C MET A 486 25.48 1.34 -3.67
N ILE A 487 26.32 2.23 -4.21
CA ILE A 487 26.78 2.14 -5.60
C ILE A 487 28.31 2.06 -5.64
N LEU A 488 28.83 1.02 -6.28
CA LEU A 488 30.26 0.69 -6.33
C LEU A 488 30.73 0.38 -7.76
N PRO A 489 32.05 0.39 -8.03
CA PRO A 489 32.60 -0.27 -9.21
C PRO A 489 32.14 -1.73 -9.30
N ALA A 490 31.86 -2.21 -10.51
CA ALA A 490 31.12 -3.46 -10.70
C ALA A 490 31.82 -4.73 -10.18
N ASN A 491 33.13 -4.70 -9.95
CA ASN A 491 33.90 -5.82 -9.39
C ASN A 491 34.01 -5.79 -7.86
N VAL A 492 33.33 -4.88 -7.18
CA VAL A 492 33.44 -4.67 -5.73
C VAL A 492 32.17 -5.15 -5.05
N SER A 493 32.30 -6.19 -4.22
CA SER A 493 31.20 -6.72 -3.42
C SER A 493 31.03 -5.95 -2.10
N LEU A 494 29.81 -5.90 -1.57
CA LEU A 494 29.57 -5.43 -0.20
C LEU A 494 29.87 -6.55 0.81
N ALA A 495 30.55 -6.18 1.90
CA ALA A 495 30.81 -7.11 2.99
C ALA A 495 29.50 -7.49 3.73
N SER A 496 29.40 -8.77 4.13
CA SER A 496 28.18 -9.32 4.73
C SER A 496 27.76 -8.65 6.04
N ASN A 497 28.70 -8.07 6.78
CA ASN A 497 28.42 -7.33 8.01
C ASN A 497 27.59 -6.06 7.76
N ILE A 498 27.64 -5.48 6.55
CA ILE A 498 26.79 -4.34 6.17
C ILE A 498 25.34 -4.81 6.08
N ALA A 499 25.08 -5.88 5.31
CA ALA A 499 23.75 -6.46 5.16
C ALA A 499 23.15 -6.88 6.51
N SER A 500 23.91 -7.58 7.35
CA SER A 500 23.45 -7.97 8.70
C SER A 500 23.11 -6.76 9.58
N SER A 501 23.88 -5.68 9.46
CA SER A 501 23.65 -4.44 10.22
C SER A 501 22.38 -3.72 9.78
N CYS A 502 22.12 -3.64 8.47
CA CYS A 502 20.88 -3.08 7.94
C CYS A 502 19.65 -3.95 8.32
N SER A 503 19.75 -5.28 8.19
CA SER A 503 18.66 -6.19 8.60
C SER A 503 18.29 -6.06 10.07
N SER A 504 19.27 -5.85 10.96
CA SER A 504 18.99 -5.70 12.40
C SER A 504 18.13 -4.47 12.76
N GLN A 505 17.96 -3.54 11.82
CA GLN A 505 17.15 -2.34 11.96
C GLN A 505 16.04 -2.27 10.90
N ASN A 506 15.73 -3.39 10.25
CA ASN A 506 14.78 -3.49 9.14
C ASN A 506 15.02 -2.45 8.03
N ILE A 507 16.28 -2.25 7.63
CA ILE A 507 16.63 -1.33 6.55
C ILE A 507 16.91 -2.15 5.28
N PRO A 508 16.10 -2.01 4.21
CA PRO A 508 16.42 -2.52 2.89
C PRO A 508 17.79 -1.99 2.40
N LEU A 509 18.68 -2.91 2.01
CA LEU A 509 20.01 -2.59 1.49
C LEU A 509 20.07 -2.92 0.01
N TYR A 510 20.08 -1.88 -0.82
CA TYR A 510 20.24 -1.98 -2.27
C TYR A 510 21.70 -1.84 -2.66
N TYR A 511 22.11 -2.57 -3.68
CA TYR A 511 23.43 -2.52 -4.28
C TYR A 511 23.35 -2.39 -5.79
N SER A 512 24.16 -1.50 -6.35
CA SER A 512 24.41 -1.44 -7.79
C SER A 512 25.89 -1.38 -8.12
N GLY A 513 26.24 -2.11 -9.18
CA GLY A 513 27.47 -1.87 -9.92
C GLY A 513 27.28 -0.76 -10.95
N VAL A 514 28.34 -0.50 -11.72
CA VAL A 514 28.31 0.49 -12.82
C VAL A 514 28.86 -0.12 -14.11
N GLU A 515 28.39 0.36 -15.24
CA GLU A 515 28.73 -0.14 -16.57
C GLU A 515 29.21 0.98 -17.47
N HIS A 516 29.98 0.61 -18.50
CA HIS A 516 30.32 1.50 -19.60
C HIS A 516 29.99 0.86 -20.94
N ARG A 517 29.85 1.69 -21.98
CA ARG A 517 29.66 1.18 -23.34
C ARG A 517 30.97 0.64 -23.91
N MET A 518 30.91 -0.52 -24.56
CA MET A 518 32.08 -1.12 -25.20
C MET A 518 32.67 -0.26 -26.34
N ASP A 519 31.80 0.44 -27.07
CA ASP A 519 32.17 1.28 -28.21
C ASP A 519 32.54 2.72 -27.81
N GLU A 520 32.01 3.20 -26.69
CA GLU A 520 32.32 4.51 -26.12
C GLU A 520 32.62 4.36 -24.62
N PRO A 521 33.87 4.02 -24.21
CA PRO A 521 34.20 3.73 -22.81
C PRO A 521 34.00 4.87 -21.81
N HIS A 522 33.74 6.09 -22.30
CA HIS A 522 33.38 7.24 -21.49
C HIS A 522 31.87 7.37 -21.25
N GLN A 523 31.03 6.61 -21.97
CA GLN A 523 29.60 6.52 -21.64
C GLN A 523 29.43 5.53 -20.50
N PHE A 524 28.76 5.97 -19.46
CA PHE A 524 28.66 5.36 -18.15
C PHE A 524 27.20 5.28 -17.73
N ARG A 525 26.83 4.25 -16.97
CA ARG A 525 25.54 4.20 -16.28
C ARG A 525 25.59 3.35 -15.02
N VAL A 526 24.61 3.55 -14.15
CA VAL A 526 24.34 2.68 -13.00
C VAL A 526 23.57 1.43 -13.44
N LYS A 527 23.88 0.28 -12.85
CA LYS A 527 23.12 -0.96 -13.08
C LYS A 527 21.80 -0.95 -12.30
N ARG A 528 20.87 -1.81 -12.69
CA ARG A 528 19.66 -2.09 -11.90
C ARG A 528 20.03 -2.48 -10.46
N PRO A 529 19.30 -1.98 -9.44
CA PRO A 529 19.55 -2.27 -8.04
C PRO A 529 19.26 -3.73 -7.70
N GLU A 530 20.07 -4.28 -6.79
CA GLU A 530 19.88 -5.59 -6.18
C GLU A 530 19.66 -5.43 -4.67
N LEU A 531 18.56 -5.97 -4.17
CA LEU A 531 18.25 -6.02 -2.74
C LEU A 531 18.98 -7.19 -2.08
N LEU A 532 19.92 -6.88 -1.18
CA LEU A 532 20.86 -7.87 -0.64
C LEU A 532 20.38 -8.61 0.60
N ASN A 533 19.42 -8.06 1.34
CA ASN A 533 19.09 -8.52 2.70
C ASN A 533 17.63 -8.94 2.89
N LEU A 534 16.96 -9.25 1.77
CA LEU A 534 15.56 -9.62 1.66
C LEU A 534 15.03 -10.55 2.76
N LEU A 535 15.66 -11.71 2.96
CA LEU A 535 15.14 -12.75 3.87
C LEU A 535 15.17 -12.36 5.36
N ASN A 536 15.77 -11.22 5.71
CA ASN A 536 15.90 -10.75 7.08
C ASN A 536 15.23 -9.37 7.27
N LEU A 537 14.34 -8.99 6.36
CA LEU A 537 13.47 -7.84 6.52
C LEU A 537 12.14 -8.29 7.13
N ASP A 538 11.50 -7.38 7.85
CA ASP A 538 10.18 -7.52 8.43
C ASP A 538 9.18 -6.74 7.56
N TYR A 539 8.12 -7.42 7.16
CA TYR A 539 7.06 -6.92 6.29
C TYR A 539 5.71 -6.87 7.02
N SER A 540 5.67 -7.15 8.32
CA SER A 540 4.43 -7.47 9.04
C SER A 540 3.35 -6.40 9.02
N ASP A 541 3.72 -5.13 8.78
CA ASP A 541 2.75 -4.04 8.68
C ASP A 541 2.18 -3.89 7.27
N HIS A 542 2.75 -4.54 6.26
CA HIS A 542 2.21 -4.51 4.90
C HIS A 542 1.02 -5.47 4.78
N MET A 543 -0.09 -4.98 4.23
CA MET A 543 -1.30 -5.77 4.00
C MET A 543 -1.01 -7.02 3.17
N PHE A 544 -0.15 -6.88 2.14
CA PHE A 544 0.24 -7.98 1.27
C PHE A 544 1.49 -8.76 1.73
N ALA A 545 1.84 -8.74 3.03
CA ALA A 545 3.00 -9.45 3.56
C ALA A 545 3.06 -10.95 3.18
N PHE A 546 1.89 -11.58 3.04
CA PHE A 546 1.74 -12.99 2.67
C PHE A 546 2.27 -13.34 1.26
N LEU A 547 2.43 -12.36 0.37
CA LEU A 547 3.05 -12.56 -0.95
C LEU A 547 4.53 -12.97 -0.84
N GLY A 548 5.12 -12.71 0.33
CA GLY A 548 6.41 -13.26 0.71
C GLY A 548 7.61 -12.56 0.04
N PRO A 549 8.82 -12.96 0.44
CA PRO A 549 10.00 -12.15 0.18
C PRO A 549 10.34 -12.04 -1.31
N LEU A 550 10.11 -13.07 -2.14
CA LEU A 550 10.48 -13.01 -3.56
C LEU A 550 9.66 -11.97 -4.34
N PHE A 551 8.36 -11.86 -4.05
CA PHE A 551 7.53 -10.81 -4.60
C PHE A 551 8.04 -9.43 -4.16
N PHE A 552 8.24 -9.22 -2.85
CA PHE A 552 8.76 -7.95 -2.34
C PHE A 552 10.15 -7.62 -2.89
N LYS A 553 11.02 -8.61 -3.15
CA LYS A 553 12.32 -8.39 -3.79
C LYS A 553 12.13 -7.71 -5.13
N TRP A 554 11.31 -8.33 -5.99
CA TRP A 554 11.06 -7.85 -7.33
C TRP A 554 10.40 -6.48 -7.30
N ALA A 555 9.34 -6.33 -6.52
CA ALA A 555 8.59 -5.10 -6.40
C ALA A 555 9.47 -3.94 -5.90
N LEU A 556 10.32 -4.16 -4.89
CA LEU A 556 11.22 -3.14 -4.36
C LEU A 556 12.34 -2.77 -5.34
N GLU A 557 12.93 -3.75 -6.03
CA GLU A 557 13.95 -3.49 -7.05
C GLU A 557 13.35 -2.74 -8.25
N GLU A 558 12.16 -3.10 -8.71
CA GLU A 558 11.41 -2.38 -9.76
C GLU A 558 11.02 -0.97 -9.32
N ASN A 559 10.51 -0.82 -8.09
CA ASN A 559 10.14 0.50 -7.57
C ASN A 559 11.38 1.40 -7.45
N MET A 560 12.49 0.87 -6.96
CA MET A 560 13.78 1.58 -6.96
C MET A 560 14.26 1.91 -8.37
N GLU A 561 14.08 1.02 -9.34
CA GLU A 561 14.46 1.29 -10.74
C GLU A 561 13.62 2.44 -11.34
N ARG A 562 12.31 2.46 -11.07
CA ARG A 562 11.37 3.46 -11.60
C ARG A 562 11.42 4.82 -10.90
N ASN A 563 12.02 4.88 -9.70
CA ASN A 563 12.19 6.11 -8.94
C ASN A 563 13.40 6.95 -9.41
N PHE A 564 14.21 6.46 -10.35
CA PHE A 564 15.34 7.20 -10.93
C PHE A 564 15.31 7.12 -12.46
N ASP A 565 16.06 8.00 -13.13
CA ASP A 565 16.07 8.08 -14.60
C ASP A 565 16.91 6.95 -15.27
N TYR A 566 17.93 6.42 -14.58
CA TYR A 566 18.89 5.41 -15.10
C TYR A 566 19.42 5.69 -16.52
N ASP A 567 19.80 6.94 -16.77
CA ASP A 567 20.27 7.44 -18.05
C ASP A 567 21.76 7.14 -18.32
N GLU A 568 22.13 7.12 -19.61
CA GLU A 568 23.53 7.14 -20.03
C GLU A 568 24.14 8.54 -19.84
N VAL A 569 25.33 8.60 -19.27
CA VAL A 569 26.05 9.86 -19.04
C VAL A 569 27.51 9.74 -19.43
N THR A 570 28.16 10.86 -19.73
CA THR A 570 29.60 10.88 -19.95
C THR A 570 30.35 11.05 -18.63
N ILE A 571 31.26 10.11 -18.31
CA ILE A 571 32.19 10.27 -17.18
C ILE A 571 33.38 11.14 -17.59
N ASP A 572 33.45 12.37 -17.05
CA ASP A 572 34.41 13.38 -17.46
C ASP A 572 35.64 13.44 -16.55
N PHE A 573 36.59 12.54 -16.79
CA PHE A 573 37.86 12.54 -16.06
C PHE A 573 38.74 13.77 -16.35
N ALA A 574 38.56 14.42 -17.50
CA ALA A 574 39.38 15.56 -17.89
C ALA A 574 38.97 16.80 -17.08
N ALA A 575 37.66 17.07 -16.98
CA ALA A 575 37.15 18.16 -16.17
C ALA A 575 37.53 18.04 -14.69
N GLU A 576 37.49 16.82 -14.13
CA GLU A 576 37.90 16.58 -12.74
C GLU A 576 39.42 16.72 -12.55
N ALA A 577 40.22 16.34 -13.55
CA ALA A 577 41.67 16.53 -13.52
C ALA A 577 42.06 18.01 -13.60
N GLU A 578 41.36 18.82 -14.42
CA GLU A 578 41.52 20.27 -14.49
C GLU A 578 41.17 20.91 -13.14
N THR A 579 40.03 20.53 -12.55
CA THR A 579 39.63 21.01 -11.22
C THR A 579 40.66 20.65 -10.15
N PHE A 580 41.19 19.42 -10.20
CA PHE A 580 42.26 18.98 -9.30
C PHE A 580 43.54 19.80 -9.49
N GLU A 581 43.95 20.05 -10.74
CA GLU A 581 45.12 20.86 -11.06
C GLU A 581 44.99 22.29 -10.51
N GLU A 582 43.85 22.94 -10.77
CA GLU A 582 43.58 24.30 -10.30
C GLU A 582 43.59 24.41 -8.77
N GLN A 583 42.91 23.48 -8.08
CA GLN A 583 42.72 23.55 -6.63
C GLN A 583 43.94 23.08 -5.82
N TYR A 584 44.66 22.07 -6.31
CA TYR A 584 45.68 21.38 -5.52
C TYR A 584 47.11 21.54 -6.05
N LEU A 585 47.30 21.82 -7.35
CA LEU A 585 48.64 21.86 -7.96
C LEU A 585 49.12 23.29 -8.28
N ILE A 586 48.28 24.11 -8.90
CA ILE A 586 48.57 25.51 -9.27
C ILE A 586 48.53 26.42 -8.03
N GLY A 587 47.63 26.12 -7.10
CA GLY A 587 47.59 26.70 -5.77
C GLY A 587 46.84 28.03 -5.66
N ASN A 588 46.15 28.16 -4.53
CA ASN A 588 45.90 29.45 -3.88
C ASN A 588 47.25 30.12 -3.57
N GLU A 589 47.80 30.91 -4.48
CA GLU A 589 48.72 31.98 -4.10
C GLU A 589 47.95 33.11 -3.40
N ILE A 590 48.50 33.55 -2.28
CA ILE A 590 48.03 34.63 -1.38
C ILE A 590 47.64 35.85 -2.22
N PRO A 591 46.52 36.56 -1.94
CA PRO A 591 46.29 37.87 -2.55
C PRO A 591 47.55 38.71 -2.37
N SER A 592 48.16 39.14 -3.47
CA SER A 592 49.34 40.00 -3.40
C SER A 592 49.02 41.14 -2.44
N CYS A 593 49.85 41.35 -1.41
CA CYS A 593 49.75 42.58 -0.63
C CYS A 593 49.72 43.74 -1.64
N PRO A 594 48.84 44.74 -1.47
CA PRO A 594 48.87 45.91 -2.34
C PRO A 594 50.29 46.45 -2.26
N ASP A 595 50.90 46.70 -3.42
CA ASP A 595 52.15 47.45 -3.46
C ASP A 595 51.91 48.76 -2.69
N ASP A 596 52.73 49.01 -1.67
CA ASP A 596 52.79 50.30 -1.01
C ASP A 596 53.16 51.37 -2.05
N GLU A 597 52.16 52.08 -2.58
CA GLU A 597 52.23 53.51 -2.93
C GLU A 597 51.00 54.28 -2.44
#